data_AF-A0A7Y5U513-F1
#
_entry.id   AF-A0A7Y5U513-F1
#
_cell.length_a   1.000
_cell.length_b   1.000
_cell.length_c   1.000
_cell.angle_alpha   90.00
_cell.angle_beta   90.00
_cell.angle_gamma   90.00
#
_symmetry.space_group_name_H-M   'P 1'
#
loop_
_entity.id
_entity.type
_entity.pdbx_description
1 polymer ?
#
loop_
_entity_poly.entity_id
_entity_poly.type
_entity_poly.pdbx_seq_one_letter_code
_entity_poly.pdbx_strand_id
1 'polypeptide(L)'
;MISIVTVQAPPTRRSSVSLVVVLLLALTACGSGHLRVTGIELGRSVNADSSIANPTTTFAPRDTVHLSVSTAGVGSATIGVRWLYGERVVDEPKKKVSYRDLASTEFSLQSLSGFPPGEYRAEVFVDGQPVGTKTFRVDAGR
;
A
#
# COMPACT_ATOMS: atom_id res chain seq x y z
N MET A 1 38.90 24.75 -47.35
CA MET A 1 39.33 24.91 -45.95
C MET A 1 38.38 25.89 -45.27
N ILE A 2 38.00 25.53 -44.05
CA ILE A 2 36.96 26.11 -43.18
C ILE A 2 37.37 27.53 -42.70
N SER A 3 36.40 28.27 -42.12
CA SER A 3 36.56 29.29 -41.04
C SER A 3 36.24 30.74 -41.47
N ILE A 4 35.40 31.57 -40.83
CA ILE A 4 34.50 31.51 -39.66
C ILE A 4 33.54 32.73 -39.81
N VAL A 5 32.29 32.61 -39.38
CA VAL A 5 31.34 33.72 -39.22
C VAL A 5 31.67 34.50 -37.94
N THR A 6 31.60 35.83 -37.96
CA THR A 6 31.41 36.63 -36.73
C THR A 6 30.27 37.60 -36.95
N VAL A 7 29.20 37.37 -36.18
CA VAL A 7 28.01 38.22 -36.07
C VAL A 7 28.32 39.37 -35.12
N GLN A 8 28.05 40.60 -35.55
CA GLN A 8 28.23 41.81 -34.76
C GLN A 8 26.84 42.33 -34.33
N ALA A 9 26.65 42.58 -33.03
CA ALA A 9 25.42 43.10 -32.43
C ALA A 9 25.76 44.13 -31.32
N PRO A 10 24.81 45.01 -30.93
CA PRO A 10 24.97 46.47 -30.80
C PRO A 10 25.48 46.99 -29.43
N PRO A 11 25.76 48.31 -29.29
CA PRO A 11 26.44 48.85 -28.12
C PRO A 11 25.59 48.93 -26.85
N THR A 12 26.33 48.91 -25.76
CA THR A 12 25.97 49.02 -24.35
C THR A 12 25.20 50.30 -24.01
N ARG A 13 24.13 50.17 -23.22
CA ARG A 13 23.63 51.27 -22.39
C ARG A 13 23.51 50.81 -20.94
N ARG A 14 24.33 51.45 -20.12
CA ARG A 14 24.36 51.43 -18.66
C ARG A 14 22.97 51.71 -18.08
N SER A 15 22.58 50.98 -17.04
CA SER A 15 22.02 51.56 -15.82
C SER A 15 21.92 50.51 -14.73
N SER A 16 22.57 50.83 -13.62
CA SER A 16 22.60 50.12 -12.36
C SER A 16 21.23 50.13 -11.69
N VAL A 17 20.67 48.96 -11.36
CA VAL A 17 19.87 48.77 -10.13
C VAL A 17 20.03 47.31 -9.71
N SER A 18 20.81 47.10 -8.64
CA SER A 18 20.73 45.87 -7.86
C SER A 18 19.33 45.75 -7.28
N LEU A 19 18.60 44.67 -7.61
CA LEU A 19 17.49 44.21 -6.79
C LEU A 19 17.60 42.69 -6.65
N VAL A 20 18.28 42.29 -5.57
CA VAL A 20 18.23 40.95 -5.01
C VAL A 20 16.80 40.73 -4.53
N VAL A 21 15.96 40.10 -5.35
CA VAL A 21 14.67 39.58 -4.88
C VAL A 21 14.95 38.21 -4.28
N VAL A 22 15.04 38.20 -2.95
CA VAL A 22 15.20 37.00 -2.13
C VAL A 22 13.99 36.09 -2.34
N LEU A 23 14.30 34.89 -2.84
CA LEU A 23 13.46 33.71 -2.93
C LEU A 23 12.90 33.35 -1.55
N LEU A 24 11.58 33.49 -1.37
CA LEU A 24 10.84 32.94 -0.22
C LEU A 24 9.58 32.24 -0.73
N LEU A 25 9.80 31.11 -1.40
CA LEU A 25 8.79 30.07 -1.57
C LEU A 25 8.79 29.21 -0.30
N ALA A 26 8.08 29.65 0.73
CA ALA A 26 7.69 28.76 1.82
C ALA A 26 6.59 27.82 1.29
N LEU A 27 6.99 26.69 0.68
CA LEU A 27 6.07 25.56 0.54
C LEU A 27 5.83 25.00 1.94
N THR A 28 4.75 25.44 2.59
CA THR A 28 4.15 24.69 3.69
C THR A 28 3.61 23.38 3.12
N ALA A 29 4.50 22.41 2.93
CA ALA A 29 4.13 21.01 2.80
C ALA A 29 3.55 20.58 4.16
N CYS A 30 2.27 20.82 4.36
CA CYS A 30 1.53 20.06 5.35
C CYS A 30 1.66 18.61 4.89
N GLY A 31 2.55 17.86 5.54
CA GLY A 31 2.76 16.45 5.23
C GLY A 31 1.43 15.74 5.43
N SER A 32 0.69 15.52 4.35
CA SER A 32 -0.39 14.55 4.30
C SER A 32 0.28 13.21 4.54
N GLY A 33 0.36 12.84 5.82
CA GLY A 33 0.98 11.58 6.21
C GLY A 33 0.29 10.45 5.45
N HIS A 34 1.07 9.67 4.71
CA HIS A 34 0.58 8.53 3.94
C HIS A 34 1.05 7.25 4.60
N LEU A 35 0.12 6.33 4.83
CA LEU A 35 0.45 5.00 5.32
C LEU A 35 1.02 4.17 4.18
N ARG A 36 2.28 3.76 4.31
CA ARG A 36 2.92 2.87 3.33
C ARG A 36 2.77 1.43 3.78
N VAL A 37 2.27 0.56 2.91
CA VAL A 37 2.26 -0.89 3.15
C VAL A 37 3.70 -1.41 3.16
N THR A 38 4.07 -2.12 4.22
CA THR A 38 5.40 -2.72 4.41
C THR A 38 5.36 -4.24 4.34
N GLY A 39 4.20 -4.85 4.60
CA GLY A 39 4.04 -6.30 4.57
C GLY A 39 2.58 -6.72 4.41
N ILE A 40 2.39 -7.89 3.80
CA ILE A 40 1.11 -8.60 3.76
C ILE A 40 1.44 -10.06 4.08
N GLU A 41 0.80 -10.61 5.10
CA GLU A 41 1.05 -11.95 5.59
C GLU A 41 -0.26 -12.72 5.81
N LEU A 42 -0.23 -14.03 5.60
CA LEU A 42 -1.34 -14.94 5.84
C LEU A 42 -0.98 -15.91 6.96
N GLY A 43 -1.97 -16.31 7.76
CA GLY A 43 -1.77 -17.30 8.81
C GLY A 43 -3.04 -17.80 9.48
N ARG A 44 -2.85 -18.74 10.42
CA ARG A 44 -3.94 -19.36 11.20
C ARG A 44 -4.25 -18.67 12.52
N SER A 45 -3.35 -17.79 12.98
CA SER A 45 -3.53 -17.07 14.23
C SER A 45 -2.81 -15.73 14.18
N VAL A 46 -3.26 -14.83 15.05
CA VAL A 46 -2.81 -13.45 15.13
C VAL A 46 -2.27 -13.15 16.52
N ASN A 47 -1.26 -12.30 16.60
CA ASN A 47 -0.76 -11.74 17.84
C ASN A 47 -1.69 -10.63 18.35
N ALA A 48 -1.47 -10.18 19.59
CA ALA A 48 -2.25 -9.10 20.20
C ALA A 48 -2.16 -7.76 19.42
N ASP A 49 -1.07 -7.56 18.67
CA ASP A 49 -0.83 -6.38 17.83
C ASP A 49 -1.41 -6.51 16.41
N SER A 50 -2.18 -7.56 16.13
CA SER A 50 -2.75 -7.89 14.81
C SER A 50 -1.74 -8.37 13.76
N SER A 51 -0.46 -8.63 14.10
CA SER A 51 0.47 -9.35 13.22
C SER A 51 0.16 -10.85 13.16
N ILE A 52 0.68 -11.57 12.16
CA ILE A 52 0.46 -13.02 12.05
C ILE A 52 1.39 -13.78 13.02
N ALA A 53 0.81 -14.67 13.83
CA ALA A 53 1.55 -15.50 14.80
C ALA A 53 1.93 -16.89 14.23
N ASN A 54 1.08 -17.46 13.37
CA ASN A 54 1.31 -18.74 12.71
C ASN A 54 1.21 -18.58 11.19
N PRO A 55 2.31 -18.21 10.50
CA PRO A 55 2.31 -17.98 9.07
C PRO A 55 2.05 -19.27 8.28
N THR A 56 1.12 -19.21 7.34
CA THR A 56 0.87 -20.30 6.39
C THR A 56 0.07 -19.82 5.18
N THR A 57 0.14 -20.58 4.10
CA THR A 57 -0.68 -20.39 2.89
C THR A 57 -1.49 -21.64 2.55
N THR A 58 -1.55 -22.60 3.47
CA THR A 58 -2.32 -23.84 3.30
C THR A 58 -3.22 -24.01 4.49
N PHE A 59 -4.52 -24.18 4.24
CA PHE A 59 -5.57 -24.20 5.26
C PHE A 59 -6.44 -25.45 5.12
N ALA A 60 -7.00 -25.91 6.23
CA ALA A 60 -8.07 -26.90 6.24
C ALA A 60 -9.43 -26.23 5.96
N PRO A 61 -10.47 -26.99 5.54
CA PRO A 61 -11.77 -26.41 5.21
C PRO A 61 -12.42 -25.63 6.36
N ARG A 62 -12.07 -25.92 7.62
CA ARG A 62 -12.64 -25.29 8.82
C ARG A 62 -11.70 -24.31 9.51
N ASP A 63 -10.51 -24.09 8.96
CA ASP A 63 -9.59 -23.08 9.50
C ASP A 63 -10.17 -21.68 9.30
N THR A 64 -9.84 -20.74 10.19
CA THR A 64 -9.98 -19.30 9.89
C THR A 64 -8.73 -18.84 9.17
N VAL A 65 -8.92 -18.14 8.04
CA VAL A 65 -7.82 -17.53 7.29
C VAL A 65 -7.65 -16.11 7.80
N HIS A 66 -6.49 -15.79 8.36
CA HIS A 66 -6.14 -14.43 8.77
C HIS A 66 -5.16 -13.82 7.77
N LEU A 67 -5.37 -12.56 7.42
CA LEU A 67 -4.45 -11.74 6.65
C LEU A 67 -4.11 -10.50 7.48
N SER A 68 -2.82 -10.22 7.66
CA SER A 68 -2.35 -8.99 8.28
C SER A 68 -1.68 -8.09 7.26
N VAL A 69 -2.05 -6.81 7.28
CA VAL A 69 -1.42 -5.75 6.49
C VAL A 69 -0.59 -4.89 7.44
N SER A 70 0.73 -4.95 7.30
CA SER A 70 1.65 -4.08 8.02
C SER A 70 1.81 -2.77 7.27
N THR A 71 1.68 -1.65 7.98
CA THR A 71 1.86 -0.30 7.44
C THR A 71 2.84 0.49 8.29
N ALA A 72 3.50 1.47 7.68
CA ALA A 72 4.41 2.40 8.34
C ALA A 72 4.03 3.85 8.01
N GLY A 73 4.34 4.76 8.94
CA GLY A 73 4.13 6.20 8.80
C GLY A 73 2.98 6.73 9.64
N VAL A 74 2.83 8.06 9.59
CA VAL A 74 1.70 8.77 10.21
C VAL A 74 0.65 8.96 9.14
N GLY A 75 -0.63 8.74 9.42
CA GLY A 75 -1.70 8.99 8.44
C GLY A 75 -2.97 8.22 8.71
N SER A 76 -3.96 8.41 7.83
CA SER A 76 -5.20 7.64 7.83
C SER A 76 -5.44 7.07 6.44
N ALA A 77 -6.06 5.89 6.37
CA ALA A 77 -6.40 5.23 5.11
C ALA A 77 -7.62 4.30 5.30
N THR A 78 -8.22 3.89 4.19
CA THR A 78 -9.15 2.75 4.15
C THR A 78 -8.43 1.54 3.58
N ILE A 79 -8.18 0.53 4.40
CA ILE A 79 -7.60 -0.75 3.96
C ILE A 79 -8.74 -1.72 3.67
N GLY A 80 -8.70 -2.35 2.50
CA GLY A 80 -9.67 -3.37 2.09
C GLY A 80 -8.99 -4.66 1.68
N VAL A 81 -9.70 -5.77 1.87
CA VAL A 81 -9.29 -7.08 1.32
C VAL A 81 -10.43 -7.62 0.49
N ARG A 82 -10.15 -8.05 -0.74
CA ARG A 82 -11.08 -8.81 -1.57
C ARG A 82 -10.63 -10.25 -1.61
N TRP A 83 -11.46 -11.14 -1.08
CA TRP A 83 -11.23 -12.58 -1.05
C TRP A 83 -11.90 -13.24 -2.24
N LEU A 84 -11.16 -14.07 -2.97
CA LEU A 84 -11.66 -14.77 -4.15
C LEU A 84 -11.43 -16.27 -4.06
N TYR A 85 -12.42 -17.04 -4.52
CA TYR A 85 -12.29 -18.47 -4.85
C TYR A 85 -12.40 -18.62 -6.37
N GLY A 86 -11.29 -18.97 -7.03
CA GLY A 86 -11.17 -18.78 -8.48
C GLY A 86 -11.38 -17.32 -8.86
N GLU A 87 -12.38 -17.03 -9.68
CA GLU A 87 -12.78 -15.67 -10.10
C GLU A 87 -13.96 -15.10 -9.28
N ARG A 88 -14.52 -15.88 -8.35
CA ARG A 88 -15.67 -15.45 -7.55
C ARG A 88 -15.22 -14.73 -6.30
N VAL A 89 -15.70 -13.50 -6.09
CA VAL A 89 -15.58 -12.80 -4.80
C VAL A 89 -16.40 -13.52 -3.74
N VAL A 90 -15.77 -13.92 -2.65
CA VAL A 90 -16.41 -14.61 -1.51
C VAL A 90 -16.61 -13.71 -0.31
N ASP A 91 -15.78 -12.67 -0.14
CA ASP A 91 -15.95 -11.62 0.87
C ASP A 91 -15.09 -10.38 0.49
N GLU A 92 -15.47 -9.19 0.96
CA GLU A 92 -14.74 -7.93 0.70
C GLU A 92 -14.77 -6.93 1.88
N PRO A 93 -14.17 -7.25 3.04
CA PRO A 93 -14.16 -6.34 4.20
C PRO A 93 -13.26 -5.12 3.99
N LYS A 94 -13.62 -4.01 4.66
CA LYS A 94 -12.85 -2.76 4.69
C LYS A 94 -12.76 -2.21 6.11
N LYS A 95 -11.61 -1.64 6.48
CA LYS A 95 -11.35 -0.99 7.77
C LYS A 95 -10.75 0.40 7.53
N LYS A 96 -11.33 1.43 8.15
CA LYS A 96 -10.71 2.75 8.25
C LYS A 96 -9.72 2.75 9.39
N VAL A 97 -8.50 3.21 9.15
CA VAL A 97 -7.41 3.20 10.13
C VAL A 97 -6.78 4.58 10.25
N SER A 98 -6.16 4.84 11.40
CA SER A 98 -5.33 6.01 11.63
C SER A 98 -4.16 5.62 12.51
N TYR A 99 -2.94 5.77 12.01
CA TYR A 99 -1.72 5.37 12.70
C TYR A 99 -0.73 6.52 12.79
N ARG A 100 0.22 6.39 13.73
CA ARG A 100 1.29 7.37 13.98
C ARG A 100 2.69 6.79 13.74
N ASP A 101 2.79 5.49 13.50
CA ASP A 101 4.01 4.75 13.23
C ASP A 101 3.64 3.38 12.64
N LEU A 102 4.51 2.38 12.76
CA LEU A 102 4.26 0.99 12.43
C LEU A 102 3.00 0.45 13.11
N ALA A 103 2.12 -0.14 12.30
CA ALA A 103 0.92 -0.80 12.78
C ALA A 103 0.45 -1.88 11.81
N SER A 104 -0.21 -2.89 12.36
CA SER A 104 -0.80 -3.99 11.61
C SER A 104 -2.33 -3.87 11.60
N THR A 105 -2.96 -4.21 10.48
CA THR A 105 -4.40 -4.33 10.35
C THR A 105 -4.75 -5.74 9.90
N GLU A 106 -5.45 -6.48 10.74
CA GLU A 106 -5.90 -7.84 10.45
C GLU A 106 -7.24 -7.85 9.70
N PHE A 107 -7.44 -8.86 8.86
CA PHE A 107 -8.70 -9.25 8.24
C PHE A 107 -8.82 -10.77 8.29
N SER A 108 -10.02 -11.28 8.54
CA SER A 108 -10.27 -12.73 8.57
C SER A 108 -11.35 -13.14 7.59
N LEU A 109 -11.20 -14.36 7.08
CA LEU A 109 -12.19 -15.07 6.30
C LEU A 109 -12.53 -16.38 7.04
N GLN A 110 -13.81 -16.59 7.33
CA GLN A 110 -14.33 -17.76 8.03
C GLN A 110 -15.57 -18.32 7.31
N SER A 111 -15.78 -19.64 7.36
CA SER A 111 -16.94 -20.30 6.76
C SER A 111 -17.53 -21.35 7.71
N LEU A 112 -18.80 -21.19 8.08
CA LEU A 112 -19.51 -22.13 8.95
C LEU A 112 -19.82 -23.48 8.28
N SER A 113 -19.90 -23.53 6.95
CA SER A 113 -20.02 -24.77 6.19
C SER A 113 -18.66 -25.40 5.87
N GLY A 114 -17.59 -24.62 6.05
CA GLY A 114 -16.26 -24.93 5.57
C GLY A 114 -16.02 -24.38 4.15
N PHE A 115 -14.75 -24.19 3.82
CA PHE A 115 -14.30 -23.73 2.51
C PHE A 115 -14.22 -24.88 1.50
N PRO A 116 -14.70 -24.68 0.25
CA PRO A 116 -14.38 -25.57 -0.84
C PRO A 116 -12.86 -25.74 -1.02
N PRO A 117 -12.35 -26.96 -1.26
CA PRO A 117 -10.94 -27.15 -1.57
C PRO A 117 -10.54 -26.45 -2.87
N GLY A 118 -9.31 -25.95 -2.93
CA GLY A 118 -8.78 -25.29 -4.12
C GLY A 118 -7.96 -24.04 -3.81
N GLU A 119 -7.68 -23.28 -4.86
CA GLU A 119 -6.91 -22.04 -4.79
C GLU A 119 -7.82 -20.84 -4.48
N TYR A 120 -7.32 -19.97 -3.62
CA TYR A 120 -7.93 -18.71 -3.23
C TYR A 120 -6.93 -17.57 -3.39
N ARG A 121 -7.47 -16.36 -3.58
CA ARG A 121 -6.69 -15.13 -3.62
C ARG A 121 -7.23 -14.11 -2.62
N ALA A 122 -6.34 -13.35 -2.01
CA ALA A 122 -6.64 -12.20 -1.19
C ALA A 122 -5.94 -10.98 -1.80
N GLU A 123 -6.73 -10.07 -2.36
CA GLU A 123 -6.24 -8.83 -2.95
C GLU A 123 -6.40 -7.70 -1.95
N VAL A 124 -5.33 -6.95 -1.69
CA VAL A 124 -5.29 -5.89 -0.69
C VAL A 124 -5.35 -4.54 -1.39
N PHE A 125 -6.15 -3.64 -0.84
CA PHE A 125 -6.35 -2.29 -1.33
C PHE A 125 -6.08 -1.27 -0.23
N VAL A 126 -5.50 -0.13 -0.59
CA VAL A 126 -5.39 1.06 0.26
C VAL A 126 -6.00 2.23 -0.49
N ASP A 127 -7.03 2.84 0.08
CA ASP A 127 -7.81 3.92 -0.53
C ASP A 127 -8.30 3.58 -1.95
N GLY A 128 -8.70 2.32 -2.13
CA GLY A 128 -9.19 1.78 -3.41
C GLY A 128 -8.09 1.42 -4.42
N GLN A 129 -6.81 1.69 -4.13
CA GLN A 129 -5.69 1.29 -4.99
C GLN A 129 -5.18 -0.10 -4.61
N PRO A 130 -4.99 -1.03 -5.56
CA PRO A 130 -4.42 -2.34 -5.26
C PRO A 130 -2.96 -2.20 -4.85
N VAL A 131 -2.58 -2.80 -3.72
CA VAL A 131 -1.23 -2.72 -3.16
C VAL A 131 -0.52 -4.07 -3.09
N GLY A 132 -1.24 -5.17 -3.29
CA GLY A 132 -0.65 -6.51 -3.33
C GLY A 132 -1.70 -7.61 -3.31
N THR A 133 -1.26 -8.81 -3.65
CA THR A 133 -2.09 -10.02 -3.68
C THR A 133 -1.37 -11.16 -2.99
N LYS A 134 -2.12 -12.00 -2.28
CA LYS A 134 -1.64 -13.28 -1.75
C LYS A 134 -2.51 -14.42 -2.23
N THR A 135 -1.87 -15.50 -2.62
CA THR A 135 -2.53 -16.76 -2.96
C THR A 135 -2.41 -17.72 -1.78
N PHE A 136 -3.48 -18.47 -1.51
CA PHE A 136 -3.46 -19.58 -0.57
C PHE A 136 -4.30 -20.74 -1.08
N ARG A 137 -4.15 -21.90 -0.45
CA ARG A 137 -4.86 -23.12 -0.80
C ARG A 137 -5.65 -23.64 0.39
N VAL A 138 -6.86 -24.13 0.11
CA VAL A 138 -7.61 -24.99 1.03
C VAL A 138 -7.46 -26.42 0.55
N ASP A 139 -6.92 -27.28 1.40
CA ASP A 139 -6.84 -28.71 1.11
C ASP A 139 -8.14 -29.42 1.50
N ALA A 140 -8.44 -30.54 0.85
CA ALA A 140 -9.69 -31.28 1.07
C ALA A 140 -9.85 -31.89 2.47
N GLY A 141 -8.80 -31.82 3.30
CA GLY A 141 -8.66 -32.70 4.46
C GLY A 141 -8.38 -34.14 3.99
N ARG A 142 -7.65 -34.91 4.79
CA ARG A 142 -7.59 -36.37 4.61
C ARG A 142 -8.71 -37.03 5.39
#